data_AF-A0A8X6H4Q8-F1
#
_entry.id   AF-A0A8X6H4Q8-F1
#
_cell.length_a   1.000
_cell.length_b   1.000
_cell.length_c   1.000
_cell.angle_alpha   90.00
_cell.angle_beta   90.00
_cell.angle_gamma   90.00
#
_symmetry.space_group_name_H-M   'P 1'
#
loop_
_entity.id
_entity.type
_entity.pdbx_description
1 polymer ?
#
loop_
_entity_poly.entity_id
_entity_poly.type
_entity_poly.pdbx_seq_one_letter_code
_entity_poly.pdbx_strand_id
1 'polypeptide(L)'
;MQVIRRLDTSKRQSQIRVALNLATSTIRTILQNKEKILSSATATMTSSATRVTRSRNNTIEEMKKRFSIWIDGEIERNMPLSQSIIMEKAEPDILGLRTKQRLA
;
A
#
# COMPACT_ATOMS: atom_id res chain seq x y z
N MET A 1 4.15 -1.06 -16.65
CA MET A 1 5.03 -0.21 -17.48
C MET A 1 6.17 -0.95 -18.20
N GLN A 2 6.02 -2.21 -18.61
CA GLN A 2 7.15 -2.94 -19.22
C GLN A 2 7.36 -2.61 -20.72
N VAL A 3 6.29 -2.34 -21.47
CA VAL A 3 6.37 -1.94 -22.89
C VAL A 3 7.06 -0.59 -23.04
N ILE A 4 6.62 0.43 -22.29
CA ILE A 4 7.20 1.79 -22.33
C ILE A 4 8.68 1.79 -21.91
N ARG A 5 9.03 1.11 -20.80
CA ARG A 5 10.43 0.97 -20.37
C ARG A 5 11.33 0.32 -21.43
N ARG A 6 10.84 -0.73 -22.11
CA ARG A 6 11.61 -1.42 -23.16
C ARG A 6 11.75 -0.57 -24.44
N LEU A 7 10.76 0.25 -24.76
CA LEU A 7 10.82 1.22 -25.87
C LEU A 7 11.85 2.33 -25.59
N ASP A 8 11.89 2.86 -24.36
CA ASP A 8 12.85 3.90 -23.96
C ASP A 8 14.30 3.38 -23.93
N THR A 9 14.49 2.07 -23.79
CA THR A 9 15.81 1.40 -23.89
C THR A 9 16.22 1.09 -25.35
N SER A 10 15.62 1.75 -26.35
CA SER A 10 15.88 1.57 -27.79
C SER A 10 15.65 0.14 -28.34
N LYS A 11 14.82 -0.69 -27.67
CA LYS A 11 14.46 -2.02 -28.21
C LYS A 11 13.47 -1.88 -29.37
N ARG A 12 13.69 -2.62 -30.46
CA ARG A 12 12.78 -2.61 -31.61
C ARG A 12 11.40 -3.16 -31.21
N GLN A 13 10.33 -2.58 -31.76
CA GLN A 13 8.96 -3.02 -31.49
C GLN A 13 8.75 -4.52 -31.74
N SER A 14 9.42 -5.07 -32.77
CA SER A 14 9.41 -6.50 -33.09
C SER A 14 9.96 -7.39 -31.96
N GLN A 15 11.01 -6.94 -31.27
CA GLN A 15 11.59 -7.66 -30.13
C GLN A 15 10.67 -7.60 -28.91
N ILE A 16 10.03 -6.46 -28.68
CA ILE A 16 9.08 -6.28 -27.58
C ILE A 16 7.82 -7.13 -27.81
N ARG A 17 7.36 -7.19 -29.07
CA ARG A 17 6.25 -8.04 -29.51
C ARG A 17 6.50 -9.50 -29.18
N VAL A 18 7.67 -10.02 -29.56
CA VAL A 18 8.05 -11.41 -29.30
C VAL A 18 8.25 -11.66 -27.81
N ALA A 19 8.95 -10.76 -27.11
CA ALA A 19 9.26 -10.91 -25.69
C ALA A 19 8.03 -10.84 -24.76
N LEU A 20 6.99 -10.11 -25.16
CA LEU A 20 5.76 -9.96 -24.39
C LEU A 20 4.56 -10.68 -25.02
N ASN A 21 4.76 -11.39 -26.13
CA ASN A 21 3.72 -12.04 -26.93
C ASN A 21 2.50 -11.11 -27.20
N LEU A 22 2.76 -9.86 -27.58
CA LEU A 22 1.72 -8.85 -27.82
C LEU A 22 1.40 -8.72 -29.30
N ALA A 23 0.19 -8.27 -29.64
CA ALA A 23 -0.14 -7.89 -31.01
C ALA A 23 0.49 -6.52 -31.37
N THR A 24 0.80 -6.33 -32.66
CA THR A 24 1.34 -5.06 -33.17
C THR A 24 0.38 -3.89 -32.92
N SER A 25 -0.94 -4.15 -33.03
CA SER A 25 -1.99 -3.19 -32.72
C SER A 25 -1.91 -2.73 -31.26
N THR A 26 -1.72 -3.65 -30.31
CA THR A 26 -1.58 -3.34 -28.89
C THR A 26 -0.35 -2.47 -28.61
N ILE A 27 0.80 -2.78 -29.21
CA ILE A 27 2.02 -1.95 -29.05
C ILE A 27 1.79 -0.54 -29.59
N ARG A 28 1.13 -0.40 -30.75
CA ARG A 28 0.81 0.88 -31.37
C ARG A 28 -0.14 1.71 -30.50
N THR A 29 -1.18 1.10 -29.95
CA THR A 29 -2.12 1.78 -29.04
C THR A 29 -1.43 2.25 -27.76
N ILE A 30 -0.53 1.43 -27.19
CA ILE A 30 0.26 1.82 -26.02
C ILE A 30 1.17 3.01 -26.34
N LEU A 31 1.78 3.03 -27.52
CA LEU A 31 2.64 4.14 -27.94
C LEU A 31 1.85 5.43 -28.12
N GLN A 32 0.68 5.36 -28.77
CA GLN A 32 -0.22 6.51 -28.96
C GLN A 32 -0.73 7.08 -27.63
N ASN A 33 -0.90 6.23 -26.62
CA ASN A 33 -1.40 6.63 -25.31
C ASN A 33 -0.29 6.72 -24.24
N LYS A 34 0.99 6.72 -24.63
CA LYS A 34 2.13 6.63 -23.70
C LYS A 34 2.05 7.66 -22.58
N GLU A 35 1.89 8.93 -22.93
CA GLU A 35 1.81 10.04 -21.96
C GLU A 35 0.63 9.87 -21.01
N LYS A 36 -0.57 9.58 -21.54
CA LYS A 36 -1.76 9.36 -20.73
C LYS A 36 -1.61 8.18 -19.76
N ILE A 37 -0.99 7.09 -20.21
CA ILE A 37 -0.71 5.91 -19.39
C ILE A 37 0.31 6.24 -18.30
N LEU A 38 1.35 7.03 -18.60
CA LEU A 38 2.34 7.48 -17.62
C LEU A 38 1.69 8.37 -16.56
N SER A 39 0.93 9.39 -16.95
CA SER A 39 0.22 10.28 -16.04
C SER A 39 -0.81 9.53 -15.18
N SER A 40 -1.55 8.59 -15.76
CA SER A 40 -2.51 7.79 -14.97
C SER A 40 -1.79 6.87 -14.00
N ALA A 41 -0.68 6.25 -14.41
CA ALA A 41 0.06 5.34 -13.54
C ALA A 41 0.71 6.07 -12.36
N THR A 42 1.28 7.26 -12.57
CA THR A 42 1.83 8.08 -11.47
C THR A 42 0.74 8.58 -10.54
N ALA A 43 -0.43 8.99 -11.07
CA ALA A 43 -1.58 9.37 -10.27
C ALA A 43 -2.12 8.20 -9.43
N THR A 44 -2.25 7.01 -10.01
CA THR A 44 -2.68 5.80 -9.31
C THR A 44 -1.66 5.36 -8.27
N MET A 45 -0.36 5.33 -8.58
CA MET A 45 0.69 4.93 -7.64
C MET A 45 0.81 5.90 -6.47
N THR A 46 0.77 7.21 -6.74
CA THR A 46 0.84 8.23 -5.69
C THR A 46 -0.38 8.16 -4.78
N SER A 47 -1.58 8.03 -5.35
CA SER A 47 -2.81 7.95 -4.57
C SER A 47 -2.92 6.66 -3.77
N SER A 48 -2.55 5.50 -4.33
CA SER A 48 -2.62 4.21 -3.62
C SER A 48 -1.55 4.11 -2.53
N ALA A 49 -0.29 4.42 -2.83
CA ALA A 49 0.80 4.33 -1.85
C ALA A 49 0.61 5.34 -0.71
N THR A 50 0.24 6.60 -1.03
CA THR A 50 -0.03 7.63 -0.01
C THR A 50 -1.24 7.26 0.85
N ARG A 51 -2.31 6.72 0.24
CA ARG A 51 -3.50 6.27 0.99
C ARG A 51 -3.16 5.11 1.93
N VAL A 52 -2.38 4.14 1.48
CA VAL A 52 -1.94 3.00 2.30
C VAL A 52 -1.07 3.47 3.47
N THR A 53 -0.08 4.35 3.22
CA THR A 53 0.78 4.91 4.28
C THR A 53 -0.03 5.73 5.29
N ARG A 54 -0.95 6.59 4.82
CA ARG A 54 -1.82 7.40 5.70
C ARG A 54 -2.76 6.52 6.52
N SER A 55 -3.37 5.50 5.91
CA SER A 55 -4.24 4.56 6.61
C SER A 55 -3.49 3.82 7.71
N ARG A 56 -2.28 3.31 7.41
CA ARG A 56 -1.43 2.64 8.40
C ARG A 56 -1.05 3.57 9.56
N ASN A 57 -0.70 4.82 9.27
CA ASN A 57 -0.42 5.80 10.32
C ASN A 57 -1.66 6.07 11.18
N ASN A 58 -2.83 6.26 10.58
CA ASN A 58 -4.06 6.51 11.34
C ASN A 58 -4.41 5.32 12.26
N THR A 59 -4.28 4.10 11.77
CA THR A 59 -4.54 2.88 12.57
C THR A 59 -3.57 2.76 13.75
N ILE A 60 -2.28 3.04 13.54
CA ILE A 60 -1.28 3.02 14.61
C ILE A 60 -1.55 4.11 15.65
N GLU A 61 -1.93 5.31 15.21
CA GLU A 61 -2.26 6.42 16.12
C GLU A 61 -3.54 6.17 16.92
N GLU A 62 -4.58 5.60 16.31
CA GLU A 62 -5.79 5.18 17.04
C GLU A 62 -5.48 4.11 18.09
N MET A 63 -4.64 3.13 17.75
CA MET A 63 -4.17 2.11 18.68
C MET A 63 -3.39 2.73 19.84
N LYS A 64 -2.42 3.61 19.56
CA LYS A 64 -1.64 4.32 20.58
C LYS A 64 -2.52 5.13 21.51
N LYS A 65 -3.52 5.84 20.98
CA LYS A 65 -4.44 6.64 21.79
C LYS A 65 -5.24 5.79 22.77
N ARG A 66 -5.77 4.65 22.32
CA ARG A 66 -6.47 3.69 23.20
C ARG A 66 -5.54 3.11 24.25
N PHE A 67 -4.31 2.79 23.85
CA PHE A 67 -3.29 2.25 24.73
C PHE A 67 -2.87 3.23 25.82
N SER A 68 -2.71 4.52 25.48
CA SER A 68 -2.38 5.56 26.47
C SER A 68 -3.43 5.60 27.58
N ILE A 69 -4.72 5.68 27.23
CA ILE A 69 -5.82 5.73 28.20
C ILE A 69 -5.84 4.48 29.10
N TRP A 70 -5.58 3.30 28.53
CA TRP A 70 -5.56 2.08 29.31
C TRP A 70 -4.34 1.98 30.24
N ILE A 71 -3.15 2.34 29.76
CA ILE A 71 -1.92 2.37 30.57
C ILE A 71 -2.09 3.34 31.74
N ASP A 72 -2.63 4.54 31.49
CA ASP A 72 -2.88 5.53 32.54
C ASP A 72 -3.80 4.96 33.64
N GLY A 73 -4.83 4.19 33.25
CA GLY A 73 -5.73 3.52 34.18
C GLY A 73 -5.14 2.31 34.91
N GLU A 74 -4.12 1.65 34.37
CA GLU A 74 -3.39 0.56 35.05
C GLU A 74 -2.34 1.10 36.02
N ILE A 75 -1.69 2.22 35.68
CA ILE A 75 -0.78 2.94 36.58
C ILE A 75 -1.54 3.44 37.81
N GLU A 76 -2.74 4.00 37.64
CA GLU A 76 -3.59 4.44 38.74
C GLU A 76 -4.00 3.28 39.67
N ARG A 77 -4.10 2.06 39.13
CA ARG A 77 -4.40 0.82 39.90
C ARG A 77 -3.15 0.17 40.51
N ASN A 78 -1.97 0.75 40.33
CA ASN A 78 -0.69 0.20 40.77
C ASN A 78 -0.41 -1.21 40.23
N MET A 79 -0.94 -1.55 39.05
CA MET A 79 -0.73 -2.87 38.46
C MET A 79 0.62 -2.92 37.72
N PRO A 80 1.44 -3.98 37.90
CA PRO A 80 2.69 -4.11 37.18
C PRO A 80 2.43 -4.37 35.69
N LEU A 81 2.67 -3.34 34.88
CA LEU A 81 2.61 -3.42 33.42
C LEU A 81 3.86 -4.14 32.89
N SER A 82 3.69 -5.40 32.49
CA SER A 82 4.70 -6.11 31.70
C SER A 82 4.39 -6.02 30.21
N GLN A 83 5.42 -6.10 29.36
CA GLN A 83 5.26 -6.09 27.90
C GLN A 83 4.30 -7.19 27.41
N SER A 84 4.25 -8.33 28.10
CA SER A 84 3.34 -9.43 27.77
C SER A 84 1.87 -9.06 27.92
N ILE A 85 1.50 -8.37 29.00
CA ILE A 85 0.12 -7.91 29.27
C ILE A 85 -0.28 -6.83 28.26
N ILE A 86 0.66 -5.93 27.93
CA ILE A 86 0.46 -4.90 26.91
C ILE A 86 0.19 -5.56 25.53
N MET A 87 0.95 -6.60 25.17
CA MET A 87 0.76 -7.31 23.90
C MET A 87 -0.54 -8.11 23.86
N GLU A 88 -0.90 -8.80 24.95
CA GLU A 88 -2.16 -9.54 25.07
C GLU A 88 -3.38 -8.61 24.91
N LYS A 89 -3.29 -7.40 25.47
CA LYS A 89 -4.34 -6.38 25.31
C LYS A 89 -4.42 -5.83 23.89
N ALA A 90 -3.30 -5.83 23.16
CA ALA A 90 -3.20 -5.24 21.82
C ALA A 90 -3.71 -6.19 20.74
N GLU A 91 -3.55 -7.49 20.95
CA GLU A 91 -3.87 -8.54 19.98
C GLU A 91 -5.31 -8.48 19.42
N PRO A 92 -6.37 -8.36 20.24
CA PRO A 92 -7.74 -8.27 19.73
C PRO A 92 -8.02 -6.96 18.98
N ASP A 93 -7.42 -5.84 19.40
CA ASP A 93 -7.59 -4.55 18.73
C ASP A 93 -6.85 -4.54 17.38
N ILE A 94 -5.64 -5.10 17.31
CA ILE A 94 -4.88 -5.26 16.06
C ILE A 94 -5.59 -6.22 15.09
N LEU A 95 -6.19 -7.29 15.60
CA LEU A 95 -6.92 -8.28 14.79
C LEU A 95 -8.21 -7.68 14.20
N GLY A 96 -8.98 -6.94 15.00
CA GLY A 96 -10.21 -6.26 14.56
C GLY A 96 -9.97 -5.13 13.54
N LEU A 97 -8.79 -4.51 13.57
CA LEU A 97 -8.39 -3.46 12.62
C LEU A 97 -7.90 -4.04 11.28
N ARG A 98 -7.26 -5.22 11.27
CA ARG A 98 -6.87 -5.91 10.02
C ARG A 98 -8.06 -6.32 9.15
N THR A 99 -9.19 -6.71 9.76
CA THR A 99 -10.40 -7.12 9.04
C THR A 99 -11.06 -5.95 8.31
N LYS A 100 -11.02 -4.73 8.87
CA LYS A 100 -11.56 -3.52 8.22
C LYS A 100 -10.74 -3.07 7.01
N GLN A 101 -9.43 -3.29 7.01
CA GLN A 101 -8.56 -2.95 5.88
C GLN A 101 -8.69 -3.90 4.68
N ARG A 102 -9.22 -5.11 4.88
CA ARG A 102 -9.39 -6.13 3.83
C ARG A 102 -10.73 -6.01 3.09
N LEU A 103 -11.67 -5.22 3.62
CA LEU A 103 -13.03 -5.05 3.09
C LEU A 103 -13.26 -3.68 2.41
N ALA A 104 -12.22 -2.85 2.29
CA ALA A 104 -12.27 -1.49 1.71
C ALA A 104 -11.41 -1.36 0.45
#